data_AF-A0A2U3N1U8-F1
#
_entry.id   AF-A0A2U3N1U8-F1
#
_cell.length_a   1.000
_cell.length_b   1.000
_cell.length_c   1.000
_cell.angle_alpha   90.00
_cell.angle_beta   90.00
_cell.angle_gamma   90.00
#
_symmetry.space_group_name_H-M   'P 1'
#
loop_
_entity.id
_entity.type
_entity.pdbx_description
1 polymer ?
#
loop_
_entity_poly.entity_id
_entity_poly.type
_entity_poly.pdbx_seq_one_letter_code
_entity_poly.pdbx_strand_id
1 'polypeptide(L)'
;MKKLLISTLCLVSFALTACDKKPQDTKAGGVAGNSSQPATASLSNNNISDIKNDLLQLQTLNNTQTQETANFQTEVIKAAQSGKVEEVRTVVDKMQAFVDGFNKNLDNIPLKSTEVSALKDKIKQSNNLGLELAQAGIANPPDITKINELQKKGTDLQKDILTEMQNLQTKANNAK
;
A
#
# COMPACT_ATOMS: atom_id res chain seq x y z
N MET A 1 3.36 35.33 4.27
CA MET A 1 2.88 34.12 3.54
C MET A 1 3.92 33.02 3.69
N LYS A 2 3.66 32.01 4.54
CA LYS A 2 4.58 30.89 4.75
C LYS A 2 4.26 29.81 3.71
N LYS A 3 5.26 29.44 2.92
CA LYS A 3 5.18 28.47 1.83
C LYS A 3 4.76 27.12 2.42
N LEU A 4 3.55 26.64 2.05
CA LEU A 4 3.13 25.28 2.35
C LEU A 4 4.08 24.34 1.60
N LEU A 5 4.98 23.70 2.33
CA LEU A 5 5.89 22.68 1.82
C LEU A 5 5.07 21.41 1.57
N ILE A 6 4.39 21.36 0.43
CA ILE A 6 3.78 20.13 -0.08
C ILE A 6 4.94 19.26 -0.58
N SER A 7 5.46 18.44 0.34
CA SER A 7 6.47 17.44 0.00
C SER A 7 5.82 16.43 -0.94
N THR A 8 6.24 16.45 -2.20
CA THR A 8 5.79 15.55 -3.27
C THR A 8 5.90 14.11 -2.79
N LEU A 9 4.76 13.43 -2.60
CA LEU A 9 4.69 12.01 -2.26
C LEU A 9 5.13 11.20 -3.49
N CYS A 10 6.41 10.83 -3.55
CA CYS A 10 6.96 9.99 -4.62
C CYS A 10 6.35 8.60 -4.59
N LEU A 11 5.34 8.36 -5.43
CA LEU A 11 4.75 7.06 -5.67
C LEU A 11 5.61 6.32 -6.69
N VAL A 12 6.32 5.30 -6.22
CA VAL A 12 7.20 4.48 -7.06
C VAL A 12 6.32 3.53 -7.86
N SER A 13 6.06 3.85 -9.13
CA SER A 13 5.33 2.99 -10.06
C SER A 13 6.18 1.75 -10.38
N PHE A 14 5.91 0.63 -9.70
CA PHE A 14 6.58 -0.65 -9.98
C PHE A 14 6.00 -1.27 -11.26
N ALA A 15 6.58 -0.88 -12.41
CA ALA A 15 6.38 -1.58 -13.67
C ALA A 15 7.27 -2.82 -13.72
N LEU A 16 6.80 -3.94 -13.14
CA LEU A 16 7.36 -5.26 -13.44
C LEU A 16 6.78 -5.73 -14.76
N THR A 17 7.62 -5.78 -15.80
CA THR A 17 7.32 -6.43 -17.08
C THR A 17 7.06 -7.92 -16.83
N ALA A 18 5.79 -8.33 -16.81
CA ALA A 18 5.42 -9.73 -16.76
C ALA A 18 5.82 -10.39 -18.09
N CYS A 19 6.86 -11.22 -18.07
CA CYS A 19 7.14 -12.12 -19.18
C CYS A 19 6.08 -13.22 -19.20
N ASP A 20 5.31 -13.24 -20.29
CA ASP A 20 4.35 -14.26 -20.68
C ASP A 20 4.95 -15.66 -20.57
N LYS A 21 4.39 -16.52 -19.69
CA LYS A 21 4.50 -17.98 -19.84
C LYS A 21 3.25 -18.65 -19.26
N LYS A 22 2.38 -19.04 -20.21
CA LYS A 22 1.17 -19.85 -20.13
C LYS A 22 1.30 -21.07 -19.17
N PRO A 23 0.26 -21.41 -18.37
CA PRO A 23 0.27 -22.63 -17.56
C PRO A 23 -0.06 -23.86 -18.42
N GLN A 24 0.71 -24.94 -18.24
CA GLN A 24 0.31 -26.28 -18.67
C GLN A 24 -0.40 -26.99 -17.51
N ASP A 25 -1.59 -27.49 -17.82
CA ASP A 25 -2.38 -28.38 -16.99
C ASP A 25 -1.61 -29.65 -16.59
N THR A 26 -1.73 -30.07 -15.33
CA THR A 26 -1.66 -31.51 -15.01
C THR A 26 -2.58 -31.82 -13.82
N LYS A 27 -3.60 -32.65 -14.08
CA LYS A 27 -4.48 -33.27 -13.08
C LYS A 27 -3.70 -34.28 -12.23
N ALA A 28 -4.03 -34.36 -10.94
CA ALA A 28 -3.97 -35.60 -10.18
C ALA A 28 -5.10 -35.61 -9.14
N GLY A 29 -5.88 -36.69 -9.14
CA GLY A 29 -7.03 -36.90 -8.26
C GLY A 29 -6.66 -37.48 -6.90
N GLY A 30 -7.62 -37.42 -5.99
CA GLY A 30 -7.58 -38.09 -4.68
C GLY A 30 -8.72 -37.58 -3.80
N VAL A 31 -9.78 -38.38 -3.66
CA VAL A 31 -10.92 -38.11 -2.78
C VAL A 31 -10.59 -38.69 -1.40
N ALA A 32 -10.71 -37.89 -0.35
CA ALA A 32 -10.95 -38.38 1.01
C ALA A 32 -11.63 -37.27 1.81
N GLY A 33 -12.87 -37.50 2.23
CA GLY A 33 -13.59 -36.61 3.12
C GLY A 33 -13.01 -36.67 4.52
N ASN A 34 -12.92 -35.51 5.17
CA ASN A 34 -13.07 -35.40 6.61
C ASN A 34 -13.49 -33.96 6.96
N SER A 35 -14.67 -33.86 7.56
CA SER A 35 -15.20 -32.66 8.20
C SER A 35 -14.18 -32.07 9.17
N SER A 36 -13.75 -30.84 8.88
CA SER A 36 -12.89 -30.05 9.76
C SER A 36 -13.44 -28.63 9.81
N GLN A 37 -13.75 -28.17 11.01
CA GLN A 37 -13.88 -26.78 11.46
C GLN A 37 -13.00 -25.82 10.62
N PRO A 38 -13.45 -24.58 10.30
CA PRO A 38 -12.67 -23.68 9.46
C PRO A 38 -11.30 -23.48 10.09
N ALA A 39 -10.29 -24.14 9.52
CA ALA A 39 -8.91 -23.88 9.84
C ALA A 39 -8.68 -22.44 9.45
N THR A 40 -8.36 -21.57 10.41
CA THR A 40 -7.60 -20.37 10.11
C THR A 40 -6.36 -20.85 9.39
N ALA A 41 -6.36 -20.76 8.06
CA ALA A 41 -5.25 -21.22 7.24
C ALA A 41 -4.00 -20.48 7.76
N SER A 42 -3.10 -21.23 8.39
CA SER A 42 -1.82 -20.67 8.82
C SER A 42 -1.10 -20.17 7.59
N LEU A 43 -0.62 -18.93 7.63
CA LEU A 43 0.19 -18.39 6.55
C LEU A 43 1.43 -19.28 6.37
N SER A 44 1.83 -19.48 5.12
CA SER A 44 3.08 -20.12 4.78
C SER A 44 4.26 -19.18 5.08
N ASN A 45 5.43 -19.78 5.22
CA ASN A 45 6.67 -19.06 5.48
C ASN A 45 7.73 -19.55 4.50
N ASN A 46 8.44 -18.62 3.85
CA ASN A 46 9.44 -18.90 2.82
C ASN A 46 8.92 -19.71 1.62
N ASN A 47 7.59 -19.80 1.40
CA ASN A 47 7.02 -20.45 0.24
C ASN A 47 7.04 -19.51 -0.97
N ILE A 48 7.86 -19.83 -1.96
CA ILE A 48 8.10 -18.92 -3.10
C ILE A 48 6.85 -18.76 -3.98
N SER A 49 6.06 -19.82 -4.16
CA SER A 49 4.84 -19.72 -4.97
C SER A 49 3.80 -18.82 -4.31
N ASP A 50 3.62 -18.92 -3.00
CA ASP A 50 2.71 -18.06 -2.25
C ASP A 50 3.19 -16.61 -2.26
N ILE A 51 4.49 -16.36 -1.99
CA ILE A 51 5.07 -15.00 -2.06
C ILE A 51 4.85 -14.38 -3.44
N LYS A 52 5.10 -15.13 -4.52
CA LYS A 52 4.92 -14.63 -5.89
C LYS A 52 3.46 -14.29 -6.18
N ASN A 53 2.53 -15.17 -5.83
CA ASN A 53 1.10 -14.95 -6.04
C ASN A 53 0.59 -13.76 -5.23
N ASP A 54 1.03 -13.64 -3.98
CA ASP A 54 0.66 -12.55 -3.08
C ASP A 54 1.21 -11.20 -3.54
N LEU A 55 2.46 -11.14 -4.00
CA LEU A 55 3.03 -9.93 -4.59
C LEU A 55 2.26 -9.48 -5.84
N LEU A 56 1.83 -10.42 -6.69
CA LEU A 56 0.98 -10.11 -7.84
C LEU A 56 -0.36 -9.52 -7.42
N GLN A 57 -1.00 -10.08 -6.39
CA GLN A 57 -2.27 -9.55 -5.87
C GLN A 57 -2.10 -8.12 -5.33
N LEU A 58 -1.04 -7.85 -4.56
CA LEU A 58 -0.74 -6.49 -4.10
C LEU A 58 -0.48 -5.53 -5.27
N GLN A 59 0.28 -5.95 -6.27
CA GLN A 59 0.57 -5.13 -7.44
C GLN A 59 -0.70 -4.81 -8.24
N THR A 60 -1.58 -5.80 -8.44
CA THR A 60 -2.87 -5.61 -9.10
C THR A 60 -3.72 -4.59 -8.35
N LEU A 61 -3.84 -4.72 -7.02
CA LEU A 61 -4.58 -3.74 -6.23
C LEU A 61 -3.96 -2.34 -6.35
N ASN A 62 -2.64 -2.22 -6.21
CA ASN A 62 -1.97 -0.92 -6.32
C ASN A 62 -2.20 -0.27 -7.69
N ASN A 63 -2.15 -1.06 -8.77
CA ASN A 63 -2.39 -0.57 -10.13
C ASN A 63 -3.81 -0.02 -10.31
N THR A 64 -4.82 -0.66 -9.71
CA THR A 64 -6.21 -0.16 -9.77
C THR A 64 -6.40 1.21 -9.14
N GLN A 65 -5.52 1.58 -8.20
CA GLN A 65 -5.60 2.86 -7.47
C GLN A 65 -4.75 3.98 -8.09
N THR A 66 -3.99 3.70 -9.15
CA THR A 66 -3.07 4.68 -9.76
C THR A 66 -3.80 5.93 -10.25
N GLN A 67 -4.96 5.77 -10.89
CA GLN A 67 -5.73 6.89 -11.42
C GLN A 67 -6.32 7.76 -10.31
N GLU A 68 -6.86 7.14 -9.27
CA GLU A 68 -7.46 7.86 -8.14
C GLU A 68 -6.38 8.64 -7.37
N THR A 69 -5.19 8.06 -7.24
CA THR A 69 -4.05 8.74 -6.61
C THR A 69 -3.54 9.92 -7.45
N ALA A 70 -3.50 9.79 -8.78
CA ALA A 70 -3.13 10.90 -9.67
C ALA A 70 -4.16 12.06 -9.62
N ASN A 71 -5.45 11.71 -9.54
CA ASN A 71 -6.51 12.70 -9.37
C ASN A 71 -6.35 13.45 -8.03
N PHE A 72 -6.05 12.71 -6.96
CA PHE A 72 -5.83 13.26 -5.62
C PHE A 72 -4.68 14.28 -5.61
N GLN A 73 -3.55 13.97 -6.24
CA GLN A 73 -2.42 14.90 -6.35
C GLN A 73 -2.82 16.23 -7.01
N THR A 74 -3.64 16.17 -8.06
CA THR A 74 -4.15 17.36 -8.75
C THR A 74 -5.07 18.19 -7.84
N GLU A 75 -5.98 17.53 -7.12
CA GLU A 75 -6.89 18.20 -6.19
C GLU A 75 -6.16 18.88 -5.03
N VAL A 76 -5.15 18.22 -4.45
CA VAL A 76 -4.31 18.80 -3.39
C VAL A 76 -3.61 20.07 -3.87
N ILE A 77 -2.98 20.03 -5.05
CA ILE A 77 -2.27 21.18 -5.62
C ILE A 77 -3.25 22.35 -5.83
N LYS A 78 -4.42 22.08 -6.41
CA LYS A 78 -5.44 23.10 -6.67
C LYS A 78 -5.97 23.71 -5.36
N ALA A 79 -6.30 22.88 -4.38
CA ALA A 79 -6.81 23.33 -3.09
C ALA A 79 -5.76 24.17 -2.34
N ALA A 80 -4.50 23.76 -2.36
CA ALA A 80 -3.42 24.53 -1.75
C ALA A 80 -3.17 25.88 -2.43
N GLN A 81 -3.29 25.94 -3.76
CA GLN A 81 -3.17 27.19 -4.53
C GLN A 81 -4.34 28.15 -4.32
N SER A 82 -5.52 27.64 -3.95
CA SER A 82 -6.71 28.48 -3.69
C SER A 82 -6.54 29.44 -2.50
N GLY A 83 -5.63 29.12 -1.57
CA GLY A 83 -5.46 29.85 -0.31
C GLY A 83 -6.63 29.68 0.68
N LYS A 84 -7.65 28.87 0.35
CA LYS A 84 -8.82 28.64 1.20
C LYS A 84 -8.66 27.35 1.98
N VAL A 85 -8.60 27.49 3.31
CA VAL A 85 -8.42 26.35 4.23
C VAL A 85 -9.52 25.30 4.07
N GLU A 86 -10.78 25.71 3.82
CA GLU A 86 -11.89 24.75 3.65
C GLU A 86 -11.75 23.88 2.39
N GLU A 87 -11.16 24.40 1.31
CA GLU A 87 -10.88 23.59 0.12
C GLU A 87 -9.80 22.54 0.42
N VAL A 88 -8.79 22.90 1.22
CA VAL A 88 -7.76 21.96 1.66
C VAL A 88 -8.35 20.90 2.60
N ARG A 89 -9.24 21.28 3.54
CA ARG A 89 -9.93 20.32 4.40
C ARG A 89 -10.77 19.32 3.61
N THR A 90 -11.53 19.80 2.63
CA THR A 90 -12.34 18.94 1.76
C THR A 90 -11.47 17.88 1.06
N VAL A 91 -10.27 18.24 0.62
CA VAL A 91 -9.34 17.29 0.02
C VAL A 91 -8.80 16.31 1.06
N VAL A 92 -8.48 16.75 2.28
CA VAL A 92 -8.06 15.83 3.37
C VAL A 92 -9.17 14.83 3.74
N ASP A 93 -10.44 15.26 3.74
CA ASP A 93 -11.58 14.35 4.00
C ASP A 93 -11.72 13.29 2.90
N LYS A 94 -11.50 13.67 1.63
CA LYS A 94 -11.42 12.69 0.53
C LYS A 94 -10.24 11.74 0.68
N MET A 95 -9.10 12.24 1.15
CA MET A 95 -7.92 11.42 1.45
C MET A 95 -8.23 10.35 2.49
N GLN A 96 -8.94 10.72 3.55
CA GLN A 96 -9.37 9.80 4.60
C GLN A 96 -10.20 8.67 4.00
N ALA A 97 -11.23 9.01 3.23
CA ALA A 97 -12.09 8.01 2.58
C ALA A 97 -11.31 7.08 1.64
N PHE A 98 -10.37 7.64 0.87
CA PHE A 98 -9.50 6.86 -0.01
C PHE A 98 -8.58 5.90 0.78
N VAL A 99 -7.91 6.39 1.83
CA VAL A 99 -7.01 5.59 2.67
C VAL A 99 -7.78 4.47 3.37
N ASP A 100 -8.95 4.76 3.92
CA ASP A 100 -9.79 3.76 4.56
C ASP A 100 -10.26 2.69 3.57
N GLY A 101 -10.72 3.12 2.38
CA GLY A 101 -11.12 2.22 1.31
C GLY A 101 -9.98 1.34 0.81
N PHE A 102 -8.80 1.92 0.61
CA PHE A 102 -7.62 1.19 0.17
C PHE A 102 -7.11 0.20 1.22
N ASN A 103 -7.06 0.61 2.49
CA ASN A 103 -6.68 -0.26 3.60
C ASN A 103 -7.67 -1.42 3.78
N LYS A 104 -8.97 -1.18 3.59
CA LYS A 104 -9.99 -2.24 3.57
C LYS A 104 -9.77 -3.20 2.40
N ASN A 105 -9.44 -2.69 1.21
CA ASN A 105 -9.13 -3.55 0.07
C ASN A 105 -7.88 -4.39 0.32
N LEU A 106 -6.84 -3.82 0.95
CA LEU A 106 -5.65 -4.55 1.38
C LEU A 106 -6.01 -5.67 2.36
N ASP A 107 -6.87 -5.41 3.33
CA ASP A 107 -7.32 -6.42 4.31
C ASP A 107 -8.12 -7.56 3.69
N ASN A 108 -8.80 -7.29 2.58
CA ASN A 108 -9.57 -8.30 1.84
C ASN A 108 -8.72 -9.16 0.91
N ILE A 109 -7.42 -8.85 0.71
CA ILE A 109 -6.55 -9.71 -0.09
C ILE A 109 -6.30 -11.01 0.67
N PRO A 110 -6.64 -12.17 0.10
CA PRO A 110 -6.40 -13.47 0.74
C PRO A 110 -4.93 -13.88 0.58
N LEU A 111 -4.05 -13.16 1.28
CA LEU A 111 -2.62 -13.45 1.31
C LEU A 111 -2.35 -14.80 1.96
N LYS A 112 -1.38 -15.53 1.42
CA LYS A 112 -0.98 -16.85 1.90
C LYS A 112 0.37 -16.85 2.59
N SER A 113 1.25 -15.91 2.26
CA SER A 113 2.61 -15.80 2.77
C SER A 113 2.69 -14.80 3.92
N THR A 114 3.47 -15.19 4.94
CA THR A 114 3.74 -14.35 6.11
C THR A 114 4.48 -13.07 5.69
N GLU A 115 5.40 -13.17 4.74
CA GLU A 115 6.23 -12.06 4.31
C GLU A 115 5.44 -10.98 3.57
N VAL A 116 4.55 -11.37 2.64
CA VAL A 116 3.74 -10.39 1.93
C VAL A 116 2.64 -9.82 2.84
N SER A 117 2.17 -10.58 3.83
CA SER A 117 1.31 -10.04 4.89
C SER A 117 2.01 -8.96 5.71
N ALA A 118 3.28 -9.15 6.08
CA ALA A 118 4.05 -8.13 6.78
C ALA A 118 4.26 -6.88 5.92
N LEU A 119 4.56 -7.05 4.63
CA LEU A 119 4.65 -5.94 3.68
C LEU A 119 3.33 -5.17 3.56
N LYS A 120 2.18 -5.88 3.48
CA LYS A 120 0.84 -5.27 3.47
C LYS A 120 0.64 -4.38 4.71
N ASP A 121 1.01 -4.87 5.89
CA ASP A 121 0.84 -4.10 7.12
C ASP A 121 1.69 -2.82 7.14
N LYS A 122 2.91 -2.87 6.59
CA LYS A 122 3.74 -1.66 6.42
C LYS A 122 3.14 -0.68 5.41
N ILE A 123 2.58 -1.16 4.30
CA ILE A 123 1.88 -0.32 3.33
C ILE A 123 0.70 0.40 4.01
N LYS A 124 -0.11 -0.32 4.81
CA LYS A 124 -1.21 0.28 5.58
C LYS A 124 -0.71 1.35 6.55
N GLN A 125 0.37 1.07 7.27
CA GLN A 125 1.02 2.05 8.17
C GLN A 125 1.45 3.30 7.40
N SER A 126 1.98 3.15 6.19
CA SER A 126 2.40 4.27 5.35
C SER A 126 1.21 5.13 4.90
N ASN A 127 0.10 4.50 4.52
CA ASN A 127 -1.11 5.21 4.12
C ASN A 127 -1.67 6.03 5.29
N ASN A 128 -1.76 5.41 6.47
CA ASN A 128 -2.23 6.08 7.69
C ASN A 128 -1.31 7.22 8.09
N LEU A 129 0.00 7.04 7.98
CA LEU A 129 0.97 8.08 8.26
C LEU A 129 0.81 9.28 7.32
N GLY A 130 0.62 9.04 6.02
CA GLY A 130 0.37 10.11 5.04
C GLY A 130 -0.89 10.91 5.36
N LEU A 131 -1.95 10.23 5.79
CA LEU A 131 -3.20 10.84 6.23
C LEU A 131 -3.04 11.65 7.52
N GLU A 132 -2.35 11.10 8.54
CA GLU A 132 -2.05 11.81 9.77
C GLU A 132 -1.21 13.07 9.52
N LEU A 133 -0.29 13.01 8.55
CA LEU A 133 0.53 14.14 8.15
C LEU A 133 -0.33 15.23 7.51
N ALA A 134 -1.27 14.85 6.64
CA ALA A 134 -2.21 15.78 6.02
C ALA A 134 -3.10 16.45 7.08
N GLN A 135 -3.65 15.67 8.02
CA GLN A 135 -4.46 16.17 9.14
C GLN A 135 -3.69 17.13 10.05
N ALA A 136 -2.45 16.80 10.41
CA ALA A 136 -1.60 17.67 11.22
C ALA A 136 -1.26 18.99 10.48
N GLY A 137 -1.14 18.94 9.15
CA GLY A 137 -0.90 20.10 8.29
C GLY A 137 -2.07 21.08 8.21
N ILE A 138 -3.30 20.59 8.31
CA ILE A 138 -4.53 21.41 8.25
C ILE A 138 -5.10 21.77 9.63
N ALA A 139 -4.47 21.30 10.70
CA ALA A 139 -4.80 21.72 12.07
C ALA A 139 -4.64 23.25 12.21
N ASN A 140 -5.36 23.85 13.16
CA ASN A 140 -5.29 25.29 13.40
C ASN A 140 -4.87 25.60 14.84
N PRO A 141 -3.61 26.02 15.08
CA PRO A 141 -2.51 26.10 14.11
C PRO A 141 -2.00 24.71 13.68
N PRO A 142 -1.23 24.60 12.59
CA PRO A 142 -0.62 23.35 12.18
C PRO A 142 0.26 22.77 13.29
N ASP A 143 0.20 21.46 13.51
CA ASP A 143 1.00 20.78 14.53
C ASP A 143 2.40 20.46 13.99
N ILE A 144 3.29 21.44 14.10
CA ILE A 144 4.65 21.36 13.57
C ILE A 144 5.46 20.22 14.21
N THR A 145 5.24 19.94 15.50
CA THR A 145 5.93 18.85 16.20
C THR A 145 5.49 17.51 15.61
N LYS A 146 4.18 17.28 15.51
CA LYS A 146 3.64 16.06 14.91
C LYS A 146 4.04 15.92 13.45
N ILE A 147 4.03 17.00 12.66
CA ILE A 147 4.48 16.98 11.26
C ILE A 147 5.93 16.49 11.13
N ASN A 148 6.85 17.02 11.94
CA ASN A 148 8.26 16.63 11.88
C ASN A 148 8.46 15.16 12.28
N GLU A 149 7.76 14.68 13.32
CA GLU A 149 7.81 13.28 13.73
C GLU A 149 7.27 12.34 12.65
N LEU A 150 6.14 12.69 12.05
CA LEU A 150 5.52 11.91 10.98
C LEU A 150 6.39 11.89 9.73
N GLN A 151 7.01 13.01 9.34
CA GLN A 151 7.94 13.05 8.20
C GLN A 151 9.14 12.12 8.39
N LYS A 152 9.70 12.09 9.60
CA LYS A 152 10.80 11.17 9.93
C LYS A 152 10.34 9.71 9.84
N LYS A 153 9.25 9.36 10.53
CA LYS A 153 8.65 8.02 10.49
C LYS A 153 8.31 7.59 9.06
N GLY A 154 7.78 8.50 8.25
CA GLY A 154 7.42 8.24 6.86
C GLY A 154 8.65 7.93 6.00
N THR A 155 9.76 8.64 6.21
CA THR A 155 11.01 8.39 5.48
C THR A 155 11.59 7.01 5.82
N ASP A 156 11.62 6.68 7.12
CA ASP A 156 12.12 5.38 7.59
C ASP A 156 11.24 4.23 7.06
N LEU A 157 9.92 4.37 7.20
CA LEU A 157 8.95 3.37 6.73
C LEU A 157 8.99 3.18 5.20
N GLN A 158 9.12 4.27 4.43
CA GLN A 158 9.26 4.20 2.98
C GLN A 158 10.50 3.40 2.59
N LYS A 159 11.63 3.63 3.25
CA LYS A 159 12.86 2.87 3.01
C LYS A 159 12.68 1.38 3.32
N ASP A 160 12.01 1.07 4.43
CA ASP A 160 11.73 -0.30 4.83
C ASP A 160 10.83 -1.03 3.83
N ILE A 161 9.76 -0.38 3.37
CA ILE A 161 8.85 -0.93 2.34
C ILE A 161 9.63 -1.21 1.05
N LEU A 162 10.44 -0.26 0.58
CA LEU A 162 11.23 -0.42 -0.64
C LEU A 162 12.22 -1.59 -0.51
N THR A 163 12.94 -1.66 0.61
CA THR A 163 13.91 -2.73 0.88
C THR A 163 13.23 -4.09 0.92
N GLU A 164 12.11 -4.20 1.64
CA GLU A 164 11.38 -5.47 1.77
C GLU A 164 10.76 -5.90 0.45
N MET A 165 10.17 -4.98 -0.30
CA MET A 165 9.62 -5.27 -1.62
C MET A 165 10.69 -5.77 -2.59
N GLN A 166 11.87 -5.14 -2.63
CA GLN A 166 13.01 -5.60 -3.43
C GLN A 166 13.44 -7.00 -3.01
N ASN A 167 13.61 -7.25 -1.72
CA ASN A 167 14.01 -8.56 -1.20
C ASN A 167 13.01 -9.66 -1.58
N LEU A 168 11.70 -9.38 -1.48
CA LEU A 168 10.65 -10.33 -1.82
C LEU A 168 10.56 -10.57 -3.33
N GLN A 169 10.75 -9.53 -4.15
CA GLN A 169 10.84 -9.69 -5.61
C GLN A 169 12.06 -10.54 -6.01
N THR A 170 13.23 -10.28 -5.44
CA THR A 170 14.44 -11.09 -5.67
C THR A 170 14.21 -12.53 -5.27
N LYS A 171 13.60 -12.78 -4.11
CA LYS A 171 13.27 -14.14 -3.63
C LYS A 171 12.27 -14.84 -4.56
N ALA A 172 11.24 -14.13 -5.02
CA ALA A 172 10.25 -14.68 -5.94
C ALA A 172 10.83 -15.01 -7.33
N ASN A 173 11.82 -14.26 -7.78
CA ASN A 173 12.44 -14.42 -9.11
C ASN A 173 13.59 -15.43 -9.12
N ASN A 174 14.22 -15.70 -7.98
CA ASN A 174 15.34 -16.64 -7.87
C ASN A 174 14.94 -18.11 -7.65
N ALA A 175 13.63 -18.43 -7.64
CA ALA A 175 13.18 -19.81 -7.71
C ALA A 175 13.49 -20.40 -9.10
N LYS A 176 14.39 -21.37 -9.13
CA LYS A 176 14.60 -22.25 -10.29
C LYS A 176 13.49 -23.29 -10.38
#